data_AF-X1FQU7-F1
#
_entry.id   AF-X1FQU7-F1
#
_cell.length_a   1.000
_cell.length_b   1.000
_cell.length_c   1.000
_cell.angle_alpha   90.00
_cell.angle_beta   90.00
_cell.angle_gamma   90.00
#
_symmetry.space_group_name_H-M   'P 1'
#
loop_
_entity.id
_entity.type
_entity.pdbx_description
1 polymer ?
#
loop_
_entity_poly.entity_id
_entity_poly.type
_entity_poly.pdbx_seq_one_letter_code
_entity_poly.pdbx_strand_id
1 'polypeptide(L)'
;LYTVEAFIDFWQHLSDRGKLNITRWLKFPPREIVRLCSISLEALSRMGIEKPENHLTIIRSWGTSTLILSKKEIGEEEIRIIKDFCDERNFRDGKYRE
;
A
#
# COMPACT_ATOMS: atom_id res chain seq x y z
N LEU A 1 -0.27 -16.94 -3.22
CA LEU A 1 -1.27 -15.89 -2.92
C LEU A 1 -0.91 -14.54 -3.53
N TYR A 2 0.37 -14.10 -3.48
CA TYR A 2 0.77 -12.80 -4.02
C TYR A 2 1.38 -12.90 -5.40
N THR A 3 0.55 -12.58 -6.40
CA THR A 3 0.91 -12.43 -7.80
C THR A 3 0.30 -11.15 -8.34
N VAL A 4 0.77 -10.70 -9.50
CA VAL A 4 0.25 -9.50 -10.17
C VAL A 4 -1.22 -9.68 -10.51
N GLU A 5 -1.59 -10.87 -11.00
CA GLU A 5 -2.95 -11.22 -11.41
C GLU A 5 -3.91 -11.17 -10.22
N ALA A 6 -3.50 -11.66 -9.05
CA ALA A 6 -4.31 -11.58 -7.84
C ALA A 6 -4.55 -10.12 -7.40
N PHE A 7 -3.56 -9.24 -7.57
CA PHE A 7 -3.70 -7.82 -7.22
C PHE A 7 -4.59 -7.07 -8.21
N ILE A 8 -4.53 -7.40 -9.50
CA ILE A 8 -5.48 -6.90 -10.51
C ILE A 8 -6.90 -7.31 -10.12
N ASP A 9 -7.10 -8.58 -9.77
CA ASP A 9 -8.40 -9.09 -9.34
C ASP A 9 -8.90 -8.38 -8.08
N PHE A 10 -8.08 -8.24 -7.04
CA PHE A 10 -8.45 -7.51 -5.83
C PHE A 10 -8.83 -6.06 -6.12
N TRP A 11 -8.08 -5.37 -6.99
CA TRP A 11 -8.35 -3.99 -7.37
C TRP A 11 -9.66 -3.81 -8.15
N GLN A 12 -9.97 -4.74 -9.04
CA GLN A 12 -11.22 -4.71 -9.81
C GLN A 12 -12.44 -4.85 -8.91
N HIS A 13 -12.34 -5.65 -7.85
CA HIS A 13 -13.41 -5.82 -6.86
C HIS A 13 -13.58 -4.64 -5.88
N LEU A 14 -12.64 -3.69 -5.83
CA LEU A 14 -12.81 -2.49 -5.01
C LEU A 14 -13.89 -1.58 -5.59
N SER A 15 -14.72 -1.01 -4.72
CA SER A 15 -15.56 0.15 -5.08
C SER A 15 -14.70 1.37 -5.38
N ASP A 16 -15.27 2.41 -5.98
CA ASP A 16 -14.55 3.65 -6.36
C ASP A 16 -13.86 4.37 -5.19
N ARG A 17 -14.25 4.07 -3.95
CA ARG A 17 -13.64 4.58 -2.72
C ARG A 17 -13.05 3.47 -1.85
N GLY A 18 -12.99 2.25 -2.38
CA GLY A 18 -12.50 1.06 -1.70
C GLY A 18 -11.00 1.10 -1.50
N LYS A 19 -10.56 0.44 -0.42
CA LYS A 19 -9.15 0.29 -0.07
C LYS A 19 -8.85 -1.18 0.23
N LEU A 20 -7.77 -1.69 -0.34
CA LEU A 20 -7.22 -3.00 -0.01
C LEU A 20 -6.13 -2.83 1.04
N ASN A 21 -6.20 -3.60 2.12
CA ASN A 21 -5.22 -3.59 3.20
C ASN A 21 -4.61 -4.97 3.38
N ILE A 22 -3.28 -5.07 3.35
CA ILE A 22 -2.56 -6.34 3.52
C ILE A 22 -1.50 -6.15 4.60
N THR A 23 -1.72 -6.76 5.76
CA THR A 23 -0.78 -6.74 6.89
C THR A 23 0.08 -7.99 6.91
N ARG A 24 1.39 -7.82 7.05
CA ARG A 24 2.36 -8.92 7.19
C ARG A 24 3.27 -8.70 8.40
N TRP A 25 3.78 -9.80 8.94
CA TRP A 25 4.78 -9.75 9.99
C TRP A 25 6.05 -9.10 9.45
N LEU A 26 6.58 -8.15 10.21
CA LEU A 26 7.84 -7.50 9.91
C LEU A 26 8.96 -8.50 10.19
N LYS A 27 9.43 -9.16 9.13
CA LYS A 27 10.66 -9.96 9.18
C LYS A 27 11.83 -9.07 8.78
N PHE A 28 12.99 -9.30 9.39
CA PHE A 28 14.22 -8.62 8.99
C PHE A 28 15.10 -9.59 8.19
N PRO A 29 15.52 -9.25 6.96
CA PRO A 29 15.20 -8.02 6.21
C PRO A 29 13.73 -7.98 5.71
N PRO A 30 13.14 -6.78 5.51
CA PRO A 30 11.71 -6.59 5.18
C PRO A 30 11.38 -6.92 3.70
N ARG A 31 11.75 -8.11 3.24
CA ARG A 31 11.60 -8.52 1.83
C ARG A 31 10.15 -8.68 1.38
N GLU A 32 9.27 -9.10 2.29
CA GLU A 32 7.88 -9.37 1.96
C GLU A 32 7.13 -8.09 1.57
N ILE A 33 7.24 -7.02 2.36
CA ILE A 33 6.52 -5.77 2.08
C ILE A 33 7.03 -5.10 0.80
N VAL A 34 8.34 -5.12 0.57
CA VAL A 34 8.95 -4.61 -0.67
C VAL A 34 8.41 -5.36 -1.88
N ARG A 35 8.37 -6.71 -1.81
CA ARG A 35 7.78 -7.53 -2.86
C ARG A 35 6.30 -7.20 -3.11
N LEU A 36 5.51 -6.99 -2.05
CA LEU A 36 4.10 -6.59 -2.19
C LEU A 36 3.95 -5.23 -2.89
N CYS A 37 4.85 -4.28 -2.60
CA CYS A 37 4.86 -2.98 -3.28
C CYS A 37 5.15 -3.14 -4.77
N SER A 38 6.20 -3.88 -5.13
CA SER A 38 6.53 -4.13 -6.53
C SER A 38 5.39 -4.82 -7.29
N ILE A 39 4.75 -5.83 -6.70
CA ILE A 39 3.58 -6.50 -7.30
C ILE A 39 2.42 -5.53 -7.50
N SER A 40 2.19 -4.65 -6.53
CA SER A 40 1.10 -3.68 -6.59
C SER A 40 1.34 -2.64 -7.69
N LEU A 41 2.52 -2.05 -7.74
CA LEU A 41 2.89 -1.06 -8.75
C LEU A 41 2.77 -1.65 -10.16
N GLU A 42 3.28 -2.88 -10.35
CA GLU A 42 3.16 -3.61 -11.61
C GLU A 42 1.70 -3.89 -11.99
N ALA A 43 0.86 -4.31 -11.02
CA ALA A 43 -0.55 -4.57 -11.27
C ALA A 43 -1.29 -3.30 -11.74
N LEU A 44 -1.09 -2.18 -11.06
CA LEU A 44 -1.70 -0.90 -11.42
C LEU A 44 -1.19 -0.37 -12.77
N SER A 45 0.12 -0.51 -13.04
CA SER A 45 0.71 -0.15 -14.32
C SER A 45 0.11 -0.94 -15.49
N ARG A 46 -0.05 -2.27 -15.34
CA ARG A 46 -0.72 -3.12 -16.35
C ARG A 46 -2.19 -2.74 -16.60
N MET A 47 -2.84 -2.14 -15.61
CA MET A 47 -4.20 -1.62 -15.74
C MET A 47 -4.28 -0.22 -16.35
N GLY A 48 -3.14 0.38 -16.73
CA GLY A 48 -3.07 1.69 -17.38
C GLY A 48 -3.14 2.87 -16.41
N ILE A 49 -2.89 2.65 -15.12
CA ILE A 49 -2.84 3.74 -14.14
C ILE A 49 -1.49 4.44 -14.28
N GLU A 50 -1.51 5.74 -14.61
CA GLU A 50 -0.30 6.51 -14.92
C GLU A 50 0.61 6.75 -13.71
N LYS A 51 0.04 6.89 -12.51
CA LYS A 51 0.78 7.21 -11.26
C LYS A 51 0.47 6.18 -10.17
N PRO A 52 0.86 4.91 -10.35
CA PRO A 52 0.50 3.84 -9.43
C PRO A 52 1.00 4.08 -7.99
N GLU A 53 2.11 4.80 -7.81
CA GLU A 53 2.67 5.20 -6.52
C GLU A 53 1.76 6.15 -5.73
N ASN A 54 0.89 6.92 -6.40
CA ASN A 54 -0.08 7.77 -5.72
C ASN A 54 -1.23 6.99 -5.10
N HIS A 55 -1.42 5.73 -5.50
CA HIS A 55 -2.47 4.85 -4.97
C HIS A 55 -1.99 3.95 -3.83
N LEU A 56 -0.70 4.03 -3.47
CA LEU A 56 -0.04 3.11 -2.56
C LEU A 56 0.54 3.86 -1.34
N THR A 57 0.35 3.27 -0.16
CA THR A 57 1.05 3.70 1.06
C THR A 57 1.36 2.51 1.96
N ILE A 58 2.39 2.65 2.79
CA ILE A 58 2.81 1.62 3.74
C ILE A 58 2.85 2.23 5.12
N ILE A 59 2.31 1.49 6.07
CA ILE A 59 2.43 1.80 7.48
C ILE A 59 3.11 0.63 8.18
N ARG A 60 4.08 0.91 9.06
CA ARG A 60 4.83 -0.08 9.82
C ARG A 60 4.60 0.10 11.32
N SER A 61 4.37 -1.00 12.03
CA SER A 61 4.42 -1.05 13.49
C SER A 61 5.68 -1.77 13.98
N TRP A 62 5.78 -2.02 15.29
CA TRP A 62 6.86 -2.80 15.90
C TRP A 62 6.99 -4.22 15.33
N GLY A 63 5.87 -4.88 15.03
CA GLY A 63 5.85 -6.28 14.61
C GLY A 63 5.30 -6.51 13.21
N THR A 64 4.70 -5.50 12.57
CA THR A 64 3.99 -5.67 11.30
C THR A 64 4.24 -4.55 10.31
N SER A 65 3.95 -4.81 9.04
CA SER A 65 3.84 -3.80 7.99
C SER A 65 2.54 -4.02 7.23
N THR A 66 1.82 -2.95 6.98
CA THR A 66 0.55 -2.94 6.26
C THR A 66 0.73 -2.16 4.98
N LEU A 67 0.53 -2.84 3.85
CA LEU A 67 0.34 -2.22 2.55
C LEU A 67 -1.11 -1.78 2.43
N ILE A 68 -1.32 -0.54 1.97
CA ILE A 68 -2.63 0.01 1.67
C ILE A 68 -2.65 0.43 0.20
N LEU A 69 -3.64 -0.06 -0.54
CA LEU A 69 -3.95 0.36 -1.90
C LEU A 69 -5.31 1.04 -1.93
N SER A 70 -5.38 2.21 -2.55
CA SER A 70 -6.60 3.02 -2.66
C SER A 70 -6.98 3.23 -4.12
N LYS A 71 -8.25 3.00 -4.48
CA LYS A 71 -8.71 3.22 -5.86
C LYS A 71 -8.65 4.69 -6.29
N LYS A 72 -8.71 5.61 -5.32
CA LYS A 72 -8.38 7.03 -5.51
C LYS A 72 -6.96 7.33 -5.10
N GLU A 73 -6.34 8.31 -5.76
CA GLU A 73 -5.04 8.84 -5.37
C GLU A 73 -5.08 9.31 -3.91
N ILE A 74 -4.04 8.96 -3.16
CA ILE A 74 -3.86 9.32 -1.76
C ILE A 74 -3.35 10.76 -1.70
N GLY A 75 -4.30 11.67 -1.47
CA GLY A 75 -4.04 13.11 -1.37
C GLY A 75 -3.37 13.54 -0.06
N GLU A 76 -2.99 14.82 0.02
CA GLU A 76 -2.25 15.37 1.17
C GLU A 76 -3.02 15.30 2.50
N GLU A 77 -4.35 15.39 2.46
CA GLU A 77 -5.18 15.23 3.66
C GLU A 77 -5.11 13.80 4.21
N GLU A 78 -5.22 12.79 3.35
CA GLU A 78 -5.09 11.39 3.77
C GLU A 78 -3.68 11.09 4.26
N ILE A 79 -2.65 11.67 3.64
CA ILE A 79 -1.26 11.55 4.11
C ILE A 79 -1.11 12.12 5.52
N ARG A 80 -1.70 13.29 5.80
CA ARG A 80 -1.68 13.90 7.14
C ARG A 80 -2.36 12.99 8.15
N ILE A 81 -3.57 12.51 7.86
CA ILE A 81 -4.29 11.57 8.73
C ILE A 81 -3.48 10.30 9.00
N ILE A 82 -2.81 9.75 7.99
CA ILE A 82 -1.97 8.56 8.14
C ILE A 82 -0.77 8.85 9.05
N LYS A 83 -0.11 10.00 8.89
CA LYS A 83 1.03 10.41 9.71
C LYS A 83 0.62 10.63 11.17
N ASP A 84 -0.45 11.39 11.39
CA ASP A 84 -0.99 11.64 12.73
C ASP A 84 -1.34 10.33 13.43
N PHE A 85 -2.01 9.41 12.71
CA PHE A 85 -2.28 8.06 13.21
C PHE A 85 -1.01 7.29 13.58
N CYS A 86 0.06 7.43 12.79
CA CYS A 86 1.32 6.76 13.03
C CYS A 86 2.02 7.30 14.27
N ASP A 87 2.08 8.63 14.42
CA ASP A 87 2.71 9.31 15.54
C ASP A 87 2.00 9.00 16.86
N GLU A 88 0.67 8.99 16.88
CA GLU A 88 -0.13 8.63 18.07
C GLU A 88 0.12 7.19 18.57
N ARG A 89 0.48 6.27 17.66
CA ARG A 89 0.51 4.82 17.94
C ARG A 89 1.91 4.21 17.88
N ASN A 90 2.96 5.03 17.77
CA ASN A 90 4.34 4.59 17.56
C ASN A 90 4.52 3.71 16.30
N PHE A 91 3.77 4.00 15.24
CA PHE A 91 3.99 3.41 13.92
C PHE A 91 4.92 4.32 13.11
N ARG A 92 5.60 3.78 12.10
CA ARG A 92 6.39 4.54 11.12
C ARG A 92 5.72 4.45 9.75
N ASP A 93 5.44 5.58 9.11
CA ASP A 93 4.96 5.63 7.73
C ASP A 93 6.12 5.59 6.73
N GLY A 94 5.85 5.12 5.51
CA GLY A 94 6.80 5.18 4.41
C GLY A 94 6.06 5.27 3.07
N LYS A 95 6.26 6.37 2.32
CA LYS A 95 5.85 6.44 0.92
C LYS A 95 6.93 5.84 0.03
N TYR A 96 6.53 4.99 -0.91
CA TYR A 96 7.42 4.55 -1.97
C TYR A 96 7.57 5.71 -2.97
N ARG A 97 8.74 6.35 -2.98
CA ARG A 97 9.22 7.21 -4.05
C ARG A 97 10.57 6.64 -4.46
N GLU A 98 10.73 6.30 -5.74
CA GLU A 98 12.03 5.90 -6.30
C GLU A 98 13.10 6.98 -6.06
#